data_AF-A0A0Q7Q596-F1
#
_entry.id   AF-A0A0Q7Q596-F1
#
_cell.length_a   1.000
_cell.length_b   1.000
_cell.length_c   1.000
_cell.angle_alpha   90.00
_cell.angle_beta   90.00
_cell.angle_gamma   90.00
#
_symmetry.space_group_name_H-M   'P 1'
#
loop_
_entity.id
_entity.type
_entity.pdbx_description
1 polymer ?
#
loop_
_entity_poly.entity_id
_entity_poly.type
_entity_poly.pdbx_seq_one_letter_code
_entity_poly.pdbx_strand_id
1 'polypeptide(L)'
;MSRSETDQLVDEIEQIRLRLADTVDELVDRTNPKNVARRGVAGLKAKFVDEQGSVRLETVVPLVVGTAAVVAAIVGIRRLTR
;
A
#
# COMPACT_ATOMS: atom_id res chain seq x y z
N MET A 1 39.56 -7.93 -30.74
CA MET A 1 38.49 -6.93 -30.70
C MET A 1 39.11 -5.59 -31.01
N SER A 2 38.58 -4.87 -32.00
CA SER A 2 39.08 -3.54 -32.34
C SER A 2 38.65 -2.53 -31.27
N ARG A 3 39.48 -1.51 -31.02
CA ARG A 3 39.15 -0.46 -30.03
C ARG A 3 37.81 0.23 -30.33
N SER A 4 37.43 0.31 -31.62
CA SER A 4 36.15 0.87 -32.05
C SER A 4 34.94 0.02 -31.66
N GLU A 5 35.06 -1.31 -31.58
CA GLU A 5 33.97 -2.17 -31.11
C GLU A 5 33.76 -2.00 -29.60
N THR A 6 34.84 -1.77 -28.84
CA THR A 6 34.75 -1.46 -27.41
C THR A 6 34.09 -0.11 -27.17
N ASP A 7 34.46 0.91 -27.94
CA ASP A 7 33.87 2.25 -27.83
C ASP A 7 32.36 2.22 -28.17
N GLN A 8 31.96 1.48 -29.22
CA GLN A 8 30.55 1.28 -29.57
C GLN A 8 29.75 0.61 -28.45
N LEU A 9 30.32 -0.41 -27.81
CA LEU A 9 29.67 -1.10 -26.70
C LEU A 9 29.49 -0.18 -25.48
N VAL A 10 30.48 0.68 -25.19
CA VAL A 10 30.39 1.65 -24.09
C VAL A 10 29.28 2.67 -24.36
N ASP A 11 29.19 3.18 -25.59
CA ASP A 11 28.12 4.10 -26.00
C ASP A 11 26.73 3.45 -25.88
N GLU A 12 26.59 2.20 -26.30
CA GLU A 12 25.34 1.46 -26.20
C GLU A 12 24.92 1.22 -24.74
N ILE A 13 25.88 0.89 -23.86
CA ILE A 13 25.63 0.75 -22.42
C ILE A 13 25.14 2.07 -21.83
N GLU A 14 25.74 3.20 -22.21
CA GLU A 14 25.35 4.51 -21.71
C GLU A 14 23.93 4.88 -22.16
N GLN A 15 23.60 4.62 -23.42
CA GLN A 15 22.24 4.81 -23.94
C GLN A 15 21.21 3.93 -23.23
N ILE A 16 21.53 2.65 -22.98
CA ILE A 16 20.66 1.73 -22.25
C ILE A 16 20.46 2.22 -20.81
N ARG A 17 21.52 2.70 -20.15
CA ARG A 17 21.43 3.25 -18.78
C ARG A 17 20.51 4.46 -18.70
N LEU A 18 20.62 5.38 -19.64
CA LEU A 18 19.73 6.54 -19.71
C LEU A 18 18.27 6.13 -19.87
N ARG A 19 18.00 5.17 -20.76
CA ARG A 19 16.64 4.64 -20.95
C ARG A 19 16.10 3.94 -19.71
N LEU A 20 16.96 3.21 -19.00
CA LEU A 20 16.58 2.50 -17.78
C LEU A 20 16.27 3.47 -16.65
N ALA A 21 17.05 4.55 -16.50
CA ALA A 21 16.79 5.60 -15.53
C ALA A 21 15.42 6.25 -15.78
N ASP A 22 15.12 6.61 -17.03
CA ASP A 22 13.84 7.21 -17.42
C ASP A 22 12.65 6.25 -17.14
N THR A 23 12.82 4.97 -17.46
CA THR A 23 11.82 3.93 -17.17
C THR A 23 11.62 3.71 -15.67
N VAL A 24 12.70 3.79 -14.88
CA VAL A 24 12.64 3.64 -13.43
C VAL A 24 11.92 4.82 -12.80
N ASP A 25 12.20 6.05 -13.22
CA ASP A 25 11.51 7.24 -12.72
C ASP A 25 10.00 7.19 -13.04
N GLU A 26 9.62 6.79 -14.26
CA GLU A 26 8.21 6.58 -14.62
C GLU A 26 7.55 5.50 -13.74
N LEU A 27 8.25 4.40 -13.46
CA LEU A 27 7.75 3.33 -12.60
C LEU A 27 7.59 3.77 -11.15
N VAL A 28 8.52 4.57 -10.63
CA VAL A 28 8.47 5.14 -9.28
C VAL A 28 7.27 6.07 -9.13
N ASP A 29 7.01 6.92 -10.13
CA ASP A 29 5.85 7.82 -10.11
C ASP A 29 4.53 7.06 -10.22
N ARG A 30 4.45 6.04 -11.08
CA ARG A 30 3.24 5.22 -11.24
C ARG A 30 2.97 4.31 -10.03
N THR A 31 4.03 3.80 -9.43
CA THR A 31 3.99 2.93 -8.23
C THR A 31 4.04 3.75 -6.96
N ASN A 32 3.97 5.09 -7.06
CA ASN A 32 4.14 5.98 -5.93
C ASN A 32 3.31 5.46 -4.74
N PRO A 33 3.97 5.04 -3.65
CA PRO A 33 3.34 4.28 -2.59
C PRO A 33 2.19 5.05 -1.95
N LYS A 34 2.21 6.38 -2.05
CA LYS A 34 1.12 7.26 -1.60
C LYS A 34 -0.19 6.99 -2.33
N ASN A 35 -0.14 6.78 -3.65
CA ASN A 35 -1.34 6.51 -4.46
C ASN A 35 -1.84 5.08 -4.26
N VAL A 36 -0.92 4.11 -4.10
CA VAL A 36 -1.27 2.72 -3.76
C VAL A 36 -1.94 2.66 -2.39
N ALA A 37 -1.35 3.31 -1.37
CA ALA A 37 -1.92 3.39 -0.03
C ALA A 37 -3.27 4.10 -0.03
N ARG A 38 -3.42 5.20 -0.77
CA ARG A 38 -4.70 5.92 -0.88
C ARG A 38 -5.80 5.05 -1.48
N ARG A 39 -5.49 4.24 -2.51
CA ARG A 39 -6.44 3.26 -3.08
C ARG A 39 -6.80 2.16 -2.08
N GLY A 40 -5.81 1.65 -1.34
CA GLY A 40 -6.04 0.66 -0.28
C GLY A 40 -6.97 1.17 0.81
N VAL A 41 -6.72 2.40 1.31
CA VAL A 41 -7.57 3.05 2.32
C VAL A 41 -8.97 3.32 1.79
N ALA A 42 -9.11 3.75 0.52
CA ALA A 42 -10.43 3.96 -0.09
C ALA A 42 -11.23 2.66 -0.17
N GLY A 43 -10.59 1.54 -0.56
CA GLY A 43 -11.23 0.23 -0.60
C GLY A 43 -11.66 -0.27 0.79
N LEU A 44 -10.87 0.02 1.82
CA LEU A 44 -11.26 -0.28 3.22
C LEU A 44 -12.45 0.59 3.66
N LYS A 45 -12.41 1.90 3.39
CA LYS A 45 -13.51 2.82 3.73
C LYS A 45 -14.82 2.44 3.05
N ALA A 46 -14.79 1.98 1.80
CA ALA A 46 -15.98 1.53 1.08
C ALA A 46 -16.72 0.37 1.76
N LYS A 47 -16.03 -0.44 2.59
CA LYS A 47 -16.67 -1.50 3.38
C LYS A 47 -17.46 -0.98 4.59
N PHE A 48 -17.18 0.25 5.03
CA PHE A 48 -17.76 0.84 6.23
C PHE A 48 -18.60 2.09 5.96
N VAL A 49 -18.53 2.64 4.74
CA VAL A 49 -19.24 3.86 4.34
C VAL A 49 -20.01 3.58 3.05
N ASP A 50 -21.26 4.04 2.98
CA ASP A 50 -22.12 3.90 1.81
C ASP A 50 -21.88 4.99 0.75
N GLU A 51 -22.59 4.90 -0.36
CA GLU A 51 -22.50 5.84 -1.48
C GLU A 51 -22.97 7.27 -1.12
N GLN A 52 -23.76 7.44 -0.05
CA GLN A 52 -24.20 8.75 0.46
C GLN A 52 -23.25 9.33 1.52
N GLY A 53 -22.21 8.58 1.91
CA GLY A 53 -21.26 8.98 2.95
C GLY A 53 -21.72 8.62 4.37
N SER A 54 -22.84 7.91 4.53
CA SER A 54 -23.28 7.38 5.82
C SER A 54 -22.49 6.13 6.20
N VAL A 55 -22.30 5.96 7.51
CA VAL A 55 -21.63 4.77 8.05
C VAL A 55 -22.56 3.57 7.90
N ARG A 56 -22.05 2.49 7.31
CA ARG A 56 -22.75 1.20 7.19
C ARG A 56 -22.88 0.56 8.58
N LEU A 57 -23.99 0.84 9.26
CA LEU A 57 -24.28 0.32 10.60
C LEU A 57 -24.29 -1.21 10.62
N GLU A 58 -24.73 -1.86 9.54
CA GLU A 58 -24.71 -3.32 9.35
C GLU A 58 -23.32 -3.95 9.55
N THR A 59 -22.25 -3.25 9.17
CA THR A 59 -20.86 -3.75 9.25
C THR A 59 -20.14 -3.20 10.48
N VAL A 60 -20.43 -1.96 10.87
CA VAL A 60 -19.76 -1.31 12.02
C VAL A 60 -20.28 -1.83 13.35
N VAL A 61 -21.58 -2.02 13.51
CA VAL A 61 -22.18 -2.51 14.76
C VAL A 61 -21.57 -3.85 15.23
N PRO A 62 -21.53 -4.91 14.41
CA PRO A 62 -20.95 -6.19 14.86
C PRO A 62 -19.46 -6.08 15.16
N LEU A 63 -18.71 -5.27 14.42
CA LEU A 63 -17.28 -5.04 14.68
C LEU A 63 -17.05 -4.39 16.04
N VAL A 64 -17.82 -3.33 16.35
CA VAL A 64 -17.73 -2.61 17.63
C VAL A 64 -18.12 -3.52 18.79
N VAL A 65 -19.24 -4.23 18.66
CA VAL A 65 -19.71 -5.17 19.70
C VAL A 65 -18.69 -6.28 19.94
N GLY A 66 -18.16 -6.90 18.88
CA GLY A 66 -17.14 -7.95 18.99
C GLY A 66 -15.86 -7.44 19.66
N THR A 67 -15.38 -6.27 19.27
CA THR A 67 -14.17 -5.67 19.85
C THR A 67 -14.37 -5.35 21.33
N ALA A 68 -15.52 -4.76 21.69
CA ALA A 68 -15.85 -4.45 23.07
C ALA A 68 -15.92 -5.72 23.94
N ALA A 69 -16.51 -6.80 23.44
CA ALA A 69 -16.58 -8.09 24.14
C ALA A 69 -15.20 -8.67 24.41
N VAL A 70 -14.29 -8.63 23.42
CA VAL A 70 -12.91 -9.11 23.58
C VAL A 70 -12.15 -8.30 24.61
N VAL A 71 -12.25 -6.96 24.57
CA VAL A 71 -11.61 -6.10 25.56
C VAL A 71 -12.16 -6.36 26.96
N ALA A 72 -13.49 -6.48 27.10
CA ALA A 72 -14.11 -6.81 28.38
C ALA A 72 -13.62 -8.15 28.94
N ALA A 73 -13.50 -9.19 28.09
CA ALA A 73 -12.96 -10.49 28.48
C ALA A 73 -11.50 -10.37 28.96
N ILE A 74 -10.64 -9.68 28.21
CA ILE A 74 -9.22 -9.48 28.59
C ILE A 74 -9.11 -8.75 29.92
N VAL A 75 -9.88 -7.67 30.11
CA VAL A 75 -9.89 -6.89 31.35
C VAL A 75 -10.44 -7.73 32.51
N GLY A 76 -11.50 -8.50 32.29
CA GLY A 76 -12.07 -9.42 33.27
C GLY A 76 -11.05 -10.46 33.73
N ILE A 77 -10.34 -11.10 32.78
CA ILE A 77 -9.26 -12.05 33.08
C ILE A 77 -8.14 -11.36 33.85
N ARG A 78 -7.66 -10.19 33.39
CA ARG A 78 -6.61 -9.42 34.09
C ARG A 78 -7.00 -9.02 35.51
N ARG A 79 -8.29 -8.78 35.74
CA ARG A 79 -8.82 -8.44 37.06
C ARG A 79 -8.93 -9.67 37.97
N LEU A 80 -9.09 -10.87 37.41
CA LEU A 80 -9.11 -12.12 38.16
C LEU A 80 -7.71 -12.67 38.46
N THR A 81 -6.72 -12.35 37.62
CA THR A 81 -5.33 -12.83 37.78
C THR A 81 -4.42 -11.86 38.55
N ARG A 82 -4.92 -10.67 38.92
CA ARG A 82 -4.26 -9.74 39.84
C ARG A 82 -4.95 -9.78 41.19
#